data_AF-A0A941MWE3-F1
#
_entry.id   AF-A0A941MWE3-F1
#
_cell.length_a   1.000
_cell.length_b   1.000
_cell.length_c   1.000
_cell.angle_alpha   90.00
_cell.angle_beta   90.00
_cell.angle_gamma   90.00
#
_symmetry.space_group_name_H-M   'P 1'
#
loop_
_entity.id
_entity.type
_entity.pdbx_description
1 polymer ?
#
loop_
_entity_poly.entity_id
_entity_poly.type
_entity_poly.pdbx_seq_one_letter_code
_entity_poly.pdbx_strand_id
1 'polypeptide(L)'
;MDDDDLEILEAAGYPEHILEIVRRKSTEDPFDLMLHDRARNALASIGTTALQFLEDNPGMSKVELAAKLGKGVSALGLIMAVYSDAVKLGKVRDIARDLLIRQILERFPCGWSSIGPVGPLVKIGMWRSHVCDFGRDPNFCLYAKHILRDPTVDHPPADDWKPKLREDPLIDAVFERLWPR
;
A
#
# COMPACT_ATOMS: atom_id res chain seq x y z
N MET A 1 -1.46 -1.67 13.04
CA MET A 1 -0.83 -2.97 13.37
C MET A 1 -1.86 -3.76 14.16
N ASP A 2 -2.12 -5.02 13.82
CA ASP A 2 -3.06 -5.86 14.58
C ASP A 2 -2.37 -6.39 15.86
N ASP A 3 -3.16 -6.84 16.84
CA ASP A 3 -2.62 -7.36 18.11
C ASP A 3 -1.70 -8.57 17.88
N ASP A 4 -1.94 -9.35 16.83
CA ASP A 4 -1.09 -10.47 16.40
C ASP A 4 0.35 -10.03 16.07
N ASP A 5 0.52 -8.94 15.31
CA ASP A 5 1.84 -8.41 14.96
C ASP A 5 2.57 -7.86 16.21
N LEU A 6 1.82 -7.36 17.19
CA LEU A 6 2.34 -6.86 18.48
C LEU A 6 2.78 -8.00 19.39
N GLU A 7 2.00 -9.08 19.46
CA GLU A 7 2.37 -10.32 20.14
C GLU A 7 3.63 -10.96 19.54
N ILE A 8 3.79 -10.92 18.21
CA ILE A 8 5.00 -11.42 17.55
C ILE A 8 6.23 -10.59 17.94
N LEU A 9 6.11 -9.27 18.03
CA LEU A 9 7.19 -8.38 18.44
C LEU A 9 7.53 -8.53 19.93
N GLU A 10 6.51 -8.71 20.78
CA GLU A 10 6.67 -9.02 22.20
C GLU A 10 7.37 -10.38 22.40
N ALA A 11 6.92 -11.42 21.70
CA ALA A 11 7.52 -12.75 21.74
C ALA A 11 8.96 -12.78 21.20
N ALA A 12 9.29 -11.86 20.28
CA ALA A 12 10.65 -11.66 19.77
C ALA A 12 11.55 -10.82 20.71
N GLY A 13 11.04 -10.36 21.85
CA GLY A 13 11.81 -9.66 22.88
C GLY A 13 12.15 -8.21 22.55
N TYR A 14 11.35 -7.55 21.71
CA TYR A 14 11.57 -6.14 21.40
C TYR A 14 11.34 -5.26 22.64
N PRO A 15 12.14 -4.19 22.84
CA PRO A 15 12.00 -3.32 23.99
C PRO A 15 10.63 -2.62 24.07
N GLU A 16 10.12 -2.40 25.28
CA GLU A 16 8.80 -1.78 25.52
C GLU A 16 8.61 -0.42 24.82
N HIS A 17 9.67 0.39 24.71
CA HIS A 17 9.59 1.66 23.99
C HIS A 17 9.39 1.50 22.47
N ILE A 18 9.86 0.40 21.88
CA ILE A 18 9.58 0.05 20.47
C ILE A 18 8.13 -0.38 20.34
N LEU A 19 7.62 -1.16 21.28
CA LEU A 19 6.22 -1.58 21.34
C LEU A 19 5.28 -0.39 21.57
N GLU A 20 5.66 0.60 22.38
CA GLU A 20 4.92 1.85 22.57
C GLU A 20 4.90 2.72 21.30
N ILE A 21 6.03 2.84 20.58
CA ILE A 21 6.08 3.52 19.27
C ILE A 21 5.16 2.83 18.27
N VAL A 22 5.15 1.50 18.29
CA VAL A 22 4.30 0.65 17.46
C VAL A 22 2.81 0.79 17.81
N ARG A 23 2.47 0.84 19.10
CA ARG A 23 1.10 1.09 19.61
C ARG A 23 0.62 2.51 19.30
N ARG A 24 1.53 3.48 19.19
CA ARG A 24 1.25 4.91 18.97
C ARG A 24 1.01 5.33 17.52
N LYS A 25 0.81 4.42 16.57
CA LYS A 25 0.38 4.79 15.20
C LYS A 25 -1.06 5.33 15.20
N SER A 26 -1.24 6.50 15.77
CA SER A 26 -2.35 7.40 15.57
C SER A 26 -2.10 8.11 14.24
N THR A 27 -3.12 8.17 13.40
CA THR A 27 -3.19 9.02 12.19
C THR A 27 -3.09 10.53 12.48
N GLU A 28 -2.61 10.91 13.67
CA GLU A 28 -2.47 12.27 14.19
C GLU A 28 -1.01 12.66 14.44
N ASP A 29 -0.02 11.89 13.97
CA ASP A 29 1.37 12.35 13.98
C ASP A 29 1.46 13.67 13.17
N PRO A 30 1.91 14.80 13.77
CA PRO A 30 2.07 16.06 13.06
C PRO A 30 2.93 15.97 11.80
N PHE A 31 3.89 15.03 11.77
CA PHE A 31 4.70 14.77 10.60
C PHE A 31 3.89 14.17 9.45
N ASP A 32 3.05 13.17 9.73
CA ASP A 32 2.18 12.54 8.74
C ASP A 32 1.16 13.54 8.19
N LEU A 33 0.58 14.37 9.06
CA LEU A 33 -0.31 15.47 8.65
C LEU A 33 0.41 16.44 7.70
N MET A 34 1.65 16.82 8.02
CA MET A 34 2.46 17.68 7.15
C MET A 34 2.72 17.04 5.79
N LEU A 35 3.04 15.73 5.74
CA LEU A 35 3.26 15.02 4.47
C LEU A 35 1.99 14.97 3.62
N HIS A 36 0.84 14.68 4.25
CA HIS A 36 -0.46 14.65 3.61
C HIS A 36 -0.85 16.02 3.04
N ASP A 37 -0.70 17.09 3.82
CA ASP A 37 -1.02 18.45 3.38
C ASP A 37 -0.13 18.92 2.23
N ARG A 38 1.16 18.58 2.26
CA ARG A 38 2.07 18.86 1.13
C ARG A 38 1.60 18.20 -0.16
N ALA A 39 1.21 16.93 -0.10
CA ALA A 39 0.68 16.21 -1.26
C ALA A 39 -0.61 16.84 -1.78
N ARG A 40 -1.57 17.14 -0.88
CA ARG A 40 -2.83 17.79 -1.25
C ARG A 40 -2.63 19.18 -1.87
N ASN A 41 -1.75 19.99 -1.31
CA ASN A 41 -1.43 21.32 -1.84
C ASN A 41 -0.76 21.24 -3.22
N ALA A 42 0.14 20.28 -3.42
CA ALA A 42 0.76 20.05 -4.73
C ALA A 42 -0.28 19.63 -5.79
N LEU A 43 -1.17 18.69 -5.47
CA LEU A 43 -2.26 18.25 -6.34
C LEU A 43 -3.23 19.40 -6.67
N ALA A 44 -3.65 20.17 -5.66
CA ALA A 44 -4.51 21.34 -5.86
C ALA A 44 -3.87 22.41 -6.75
N SER A 45 -2.55 22.60 -6.63
CA SER A 45 -1.83 23.59 -7.45
C SER A 45 -1.77 23.26 -8.94
N ILE A 46 -2.01 21.99 -9.32
CA ILE A 46 -2.14 21.55 -10.71
C ILE A 46 -3.59 21.21 -11.08
N GLY A 47 -4.55 21.55 -10.19
CA GLY A 47 -5.99 21.40 -10.45
C GLY A 47 -6.49 19.96 -10.53
N THR A 48 -5.85 19.01 -9.83
CA THR A 48 -6.23 17.59 -9.88
C THR A 48 -6.47 17.00 -8.48
N THR A 49 -7.15 15.86 -8.42
CA THR A 49 -7.32 15.06 -7.18
C THR A 49 -6.27 13.97 -7.11
N ALA A 50 -6.09 13.34 -5.96
CA ALA A 50 -5.12 12.25 -5.83
C ALA A 50 -5.48 11.04 -6.70
N LEU A 51 -6.78 10.74 -6.82
CA LEU A 51 -7.27 9.63 -7.63
C LEU A 51 -7.16 9.91 -9.13
N GLN A 52 -7.53 11.13 -9.57
CA GLN A 52 -7.37 11.52 -10.97
C GLN A 52 -5.89 11.49 -11.36
N PHE A 53 -5.00 11.98 -10.49
CA PHE A 53 -3.57 11.93 -10.72
C PHE A 53 -3.03 10.50 -10.87
N LEU A 54 -3.55 9.52 -10.11
CA LEU A 54 -3.21 8.11 -10.28
C LEU A 54 -3.69 7.55 -11.63
N GLU A 55 -4.91 7.90 -12.02
CA GLU A 55 -5.55 7.46 -13.27
C GLU A 55 -4.81 8.00 -14.50
N ASP A 56 -4.41 9.27 -14.46
CA ASP A 56 -3.68 9.95 -15.54
C ASP A 56 -2.24 9.44 -15.72
N ASN A 57 -1.72 8.69 -14.75
CA ASN A 57 -0.34 8.21 -14.72
C ASN A 57 -0.29 6.69 -14.50
N PRO A 58 -0.86 5.88 -15.43
CA PRO A 58 -0.87 4.44 -15.29
C PRO A 58 0.56 3.88 -15.34
N GLY A 59 0.86 2.93 -14.45
CA GLY A 59 2.14 2.23 -14.44
C GLY A 59 3.31 2.92 -13.75
N MET A 60 3.19 4.21 -13.39
CA MET A 60 4.20 4.87 -12.57
C MET A 60 4.19 4.31 -11.14
N SER A 61 5.37 4.09 -10.58
CA SER A 61 5.54 3.78 -9.17
C SER A 61 5.16 4.97 -8.28
N LYS A 62 4.96 4.70 -6.99
CA LYS A 62 4.58 5.73 -6.02
C LYS A 62 5.68 6.78 -5.83
N VAL A 63 6.94 6.36 -5.97
CA VAL A 63 8.10 7.25 -5.92
C VAL A 63 8.16 8.14 -7.16
N GLU A 64 7.95 7.60 -8.35
CA GLU A 64 7.91 8.38 -9.60
C GLU A 64 6.76 9.38 -9.59
N LEU A 65 5.57 8.99 -9.10
CA LEU A 65 4.43 9.89 -8.96
C LEU A 65 4.72 11.04 -8.00
N ALA A 66 5.32 10.75 -6.85
CA ALA A 66 5.71 11.79 -5.89
C ALA A 66 6.78 12.73 -6.48
N ALA A 67 7.78 12.19 -7.17
CA ALA A 67 8.80 12.97 -7.86
C ALA A 67 8.19 13.86 -8.94
N LYS A 68 7.19 13.37 -9.69
CA LYS A 68 6.47 14.12 -10.72
C LYS A 68 5.66 15.28 -10.16
N LEU A 69 5.07 15.15 -8.97
CA LEU A 69 4.41 16.27 -8.27
C LEU A 69 5.41 17.32 -7.78
N GLY A 70 6.65 16.90 -7.48
CA GLY A 70 7.70 17.78 -6.99
C GLY A 70 7.36 18.40 -5.63
N LYS A 71 7.87 19.61 -5.36
CA LYS A 71 7.51 20.44 -4.18
C LYS A 71 7.69 19.76 -2.80
N GLY A 72 8.61 18.80 -2.70
CA GLY A 72 8.85 18.06 -1.46
C GLY A 72 7.73 17.08 -1.09
N VAL A 73 6.91 16.66 -2.06
CA VAL A 73 5.93 15.59 -1.88
C VAL A 73 6.66 14.26 -1.72
N SER A 74 6.34 13.52 -0.65
CA SER A 74 6.82 12.15 -0.45
C SER A 74 5.83 11.14 -0.99
N ALA A 75 6.30 9.93 -1.31
CA ALA A 75 5.43 8.82 -1.72
C ALA A 75 4.38 8.52 -0.64
N LEU A 76 4.76 8.56 0.64
CA LEU A 76 3.83 8.34 1.76
C LEU A 76 2.72 9.41 1.80
N GLY A 77 3.08 10.70 1.69
CA GLY A 77 2.10 11.78 1.69
C GLY A 77 1.12 11.68 0.51
N LEU A 78 1.60 11.25 -0.66
CA LEU A 78 0.74 10.97 -1.82
C LEU A 78 -0.21 9.79 -1.55
N ILE A 79 0.29 8.70 -0.97
CA ILE A 79 -0.54 7.53 -0.62
C ILE A 79 -1.64 7.91 0.38
N MET A 80 -1.30 8.74 1.38
CA MET A 80 -2.29 9.25 2.33
C MET A 80 -3.40 10.05 1.63
N ALA A 81 -3.02 10.94 0.70
CA ALA A 81 -4.00 11.71 -0.08
C ALA A 81 -4.88 10.80 -0.94
N VAL A 82 -4.28 9.79 -1.59
CA VAL A 82 -4.97 8.78 -2.40
C VAL A 82 -6.01 8.03 -1.57
N TYR A 83 -5.63 7.47 -0.42
CA TYR A 83 -6.59 6.76 0.44
C TYR A 83 -7.63 7.70 1.06
N SER A 84 -7.26 8.94 1.39
CA SER A 84 -8.22 9.94 1.87
C SER A 84 -9.34 10.19 0.86
N ASP A 85 -9.00 10.32 -0.43
CA ASP A 85 -9.99 10.49 -1.49
C ASP A 85 -10.73 9.18 -1.79
N ALA A 86 -10.05 8.03 -1.75
CA ALA A 86 -10.65 6.72 -1.95
C ALA A 86 -11.72 6.41 -0.89
N VAL A 87 -11.46 6.71 0.39
CA VAL A 87 -12.42 6.54 1.48
C VAL A 87 -13.66 7.39 1.25
N LYS A 88 -13.48 8.67 0.90
CA LYS A 88 -14.61 9.59 0.64
C LYS A 88 -15.53 9.11 -0.50
N LEU A 89 -14.96 8.41 -1.47
CA LEU A 89 -15.69 7.92 -2.66
C LEU A 89 -16.07 6.43 -2.58
N GLY A 90 -15.77 5.73 -1.49
CA GLY A 90 -16.02 4.29 -1.39
C GLY A 90 -15.20 3.44 -2.35
N LYS A 91 -14.02 3.92 -2.79
CA LYS A 91 -13.14 3.27 -3.78
C LYS A 91 -11.89 2.61 -3.18
N VAL A 92 -11.86 2.35 -1.88
CA VAL A 92 -10.64 1.86 -1.20
C VAL A 92 -10.16 0.53 -1.78
N ARG A 93 -11.08 -0.40 -2.09
CA ARG A 93 -10.76 -1.70 -2.69
C ARG A 93 -10.05 -1.56 -4.03
N ASP A 94 -10.61 -0.76 -4.94
CA ASP A 94 -10.06 -0.55 -6.28
C ASP A 94 -8.68 0.11 -6.23
N ILE A 95 -8.52 1.09 -5.33
CA ILE A 95 -7.25 1.79 -5.13
C ILE A 95 -6.20 0.90 -4.45
N ALA A 96 -6.59 0.08 -3.48
CA ALA A 96 -5.70 -0.89 -2.87
C ALA A 96 -5.18 -1.89 -3.92
N ARG A 97 -6.04 -2.33 -4.84
CA ARG A 97 -5.66 -3.19 -5.96
C ARG A 97 -4.64 -2.52 -6.89
N ASP A 98 -4.91 -1.30 -7.36
CA ASP A 98 -3.98 -0.55 -8.23
C ASP A 98 -2.62 -0.35 -7.55
N LEU A 99 -2.61 0.06 -6.27
CA LEU A 99 -1.38 0.28 -5.52
C LEU A 99 -0.60 -1.02 -5.26
N LEU A 100 -1.26 -2.16 -5.16
CA LEU A 100 -0.60 -3.47 -5.06
C LEU A 100 0.12 -3.81 -6.37
N ILE A 101 -0.56 -3.66 -7.50
CA ILE A 101 0.01 -3.93 -8.83
C ILE A 101 1.25 -3.05 -9.05
N ARG A 102 1.16 -1.75 -8.74
CA ARG A 102 2.31 -0.83 -8.82
C ARG A 102 3.45 -1.26 -7.90
N GLN A 103 3.15 -1.70 -6.68
CA GLN A 103 4.17 -2.18 -5.73
C GLN A 103 4.87 -3.44 -6.25
N ILE A 104 4.13 -4.37 -6.87
CA ILE A 104 4.70 -5.58 -7.48
C ILE A 104 5.62 -5.20 -8.64
N LEU A 105 5.15 -4.37 -9.58
CA LEU A 105 5.95 -3.95 -10.74
C LEU A 105 7.23 -3.21 -10.34
N GLU A 106 7.17 -2.37 -9.30
CA GLU A 106 8.32 -1.67 -8.74
C GLU A 106 9.36 -2.64 -8.12
N ARG A 107 8.90 -3.68 -7.41
CA ARG A 107 9.79 -4.62 -6.70
C ARG A 107 10.27 -5.77 -7.56
N PHE A 108 9.57 -6.04 -8.66
CA PHE A 108 9.80 -7.15 -9.58
C PHE A 108 9.83 -6.64 -11.04
N PRO A 109 10.76 -5.72 -11.39
CA PRO A 109 10.81 -5.14 -12.72
C PRO A 109 11.07 -6.18 -13.82
N CYS A 110 11.70 -7.30 -13.48
CA CYS A 110 11.97 -8.42 -14.38
C CYS A 110 10.94 -9.56 -14.30
N GLY A 111 9.90 -9.40 -13.47
CA GLY A 111 8.93 -10.45 -13.20
C GLY A 111 9.13 -11.03 -11.80
N TRP A 112 8.11 -11.75 -11.36
CA TRP A 112 8.06 -12.34 -10.03
C TRP A 112 9.24 -13.28 -9.82
N SER A 113 9.83 -13.21 -8.63
CA SER A 113 10.87 -14.14 -8.25
C SER A 113 10.91 -14.29 -6.74
N SER A 114 10.89 -15.55 -6.32
CA SER A 114 11.12 -15.93 -4.91
C SER A 114 12.60 -16.06 -4.58
N ILE A 115 13.49 -15.89 -5.57
CA ILE A 115 14.94 -16.02 -5.42
C ILE A 115 15.53 -14.69 -4.93
N GLY A 116 16.30 -14.76 -3.84
CA GLY A 116 17.05 -13.63 -3.32
C GLY A 116 17.07 -13.58 -1.80
N PRO A 117 17.85 -12.65 -1.22
CA PRO A 117 18.00 -12.54 0.24
C PRO A 117 16.75 -11.99 0.94
N VAL A 118 15.84 -11.36 0.19
CA VAL A 118 14.60 -10.78 0.72
C VAL A 118 13.42 -11.39 -0.04
N GLY A 119 12.56 -12.11 0.69
CA GLY A 119 11.39 -12.79 0.12
C GLY A 119 10.31 -11.82 -0.36
N PRO A 120 9.39 -12.27 -1.24
CA PRO A 120 8.33 -11.41 -1.79
C PRO A 120 7.45 -10.74 -0.74
N LEU A 121 7.06 -11.46 0.32
CA LEU A 121 6.25 -10.92 1.41
C LEU A 121 6.85 -9.64 2.01
N VAL A 122 8.17 -9.60 2.21
CA VAL A 122 8.86 -8.43 2.75
C VAL A 122 8.94 -7.30 1.72
N LYS A 123 9.23 -7.62 0.44
CA LYS A 123 9.36 -6.64 -0.64
C LYS A 123 8.09 -5.82 -0.86
N ILE A 124 6.93 -6.48 -0.79
CA ILE A 124 5.63 -5.86 -1.06
C ILE A 124 4.80 -5.61 0.21
N GLY A 125 5.29 -6.00 1.39
CA GLY A 125 4.55 -5.92 2.66
C GLY A 125 4.17 -4.51 3.11
N MET A 126 4.91 -3.49 2.69
CA MET A 126 4.57 -2.09 2.95
C MET A 126 3.19 -1.70 2.37
N TRP A 127 2.73 -2.39 1.33
CA TRP A 127 1.38 -2.20 0.80
C TRP A 127 0.28 -2.51 1.85
N ARG A 128 0.43 -3.61 2.63
CA ARG A 128 -0.51 -3.96 3.71
C ARG A 128 -0.60 -2.81 4.72
N SER A 129 0.54 -2.28 5.15
CA SER A 129 0.58 -1.18 6.13
C SER A 129 -0.19 0.04 5.63
N HIS A 130 -0.06 0.42 4.36
CA HIS A 130 -0.82 1.55 3.82
C HIS A 130 -2.34 1.31 3.84
N VAL A 131 -2.79 0.10 3.48
CA VAL A 131 -4.21 -0.25 3.54
C VAL A 131 -4.71 -0.20 4.99
N CYS A 132 -4.00 -0.82 5.92
CA CYS A 132 -4.35 -0.84 7.34
C CYS A 132 -4.42 0.57 7.93
N ASP A 133 -3.41 1.39 7.66
CA ASP A 133 -3.24 2.69 8.30
C ASP A 133 -4.17 3.75 7.69
N PHE A 134 -4.47 3.67 6.38
CA PHE A 134 -5.19 4.74 5.68
C PHE A 134 -6.56 4.34 5.10
N GLY A 135 -6.88 3.05 5.08
CA GLY A 135 -8.17 2.55 4.57
C GLY A 135 -9.37 2.82 5.48
N ARG A 136 -9.15 3.15 6.76
CA ARG A 136 -10.14 3.54 7.79
C ARG A 136 -11.22 2.52 8.16
N ASP A 137 -11.24 1.34 7.56
CA ASP A 137 -12.04 0.20 8.00
C ASP A 137 -11.11 -0.86 8.63
N PRO A 138 -11.36 -1.30 9.88
CA PRO A 138 -10.54 -2.31 10.53
C PRO A 138 -10.47 -3.64 9.77
N ASN A 139 -11.52 -4.01 9.04
CA ASN A 139 -11.55 -5.23 8.23
C ASN A 139 -10.60 -5.16 7.03
N PHE A 140 -10.29 -3.96 6.53
CA PHE A 140 -9.37 -3.82 5.39
C PHE A 140 -7.96 -4.31 5.72
N CYS A 141 -7.54 -4.20 6.98
CA CYS A 141 -6.25 -4.72 7.39
C CYS A 141 -6.21 -6.26 7.31
N LEU A 142 -7.31 -6.91 7.71
CA LEU A 142 -7.48 -8.36 7.59
C LEU A 142 -7.49 -8.80 6.12
N TYR A 143 -8.26 -8.11 5.27
CA TYR A 143 -8.28 -8.41 3.83
C TYR A 143 -6.90 -8.22 3.20
N ALA A 144 -6.20 -7.13 3.51
CA ALA A 144 -4.86 -6.88 3.01
C ALA A 144 -3.86 -7.96 3.46
N LYS A 145 -3.94 -8.43 4.70
CA LYS A 145 -3.12 -9.54 5.22
C LYS A 145 -3.31 -10.81 4.37
N HIS A 146 -4.56 -11.20 4.11
CA HIS A 146 -4.86 -12.38 3.30
C HIS A 146 -4.48 -12.21 1.83
N ILE A 147 -4.76 -11.06 1.23
CA ILE A 147 -4.39 -10.75 -0.17
C ILE A 147 -2.88 -10.75 -0.36
N LEU A 148 -2.12 -10.28 0.61
CA LEU A 148 -0.67 -10.30 0.54
C LEU A 148 -0.12 -11.72 0.69
N ARG A 149 -0.68 -12.50 1.61
CA ARG A 149 -0.26 -13.87 1.89
C ARG A 149 -0.48 -14.79 0.68
N ASP A 150 -1.58 -14.63 -0.04
CA ASP A 150 -1.96 -15.52 -1.14
C ASP A 150 -0.87 -15.64 -2.23
N PRO A 151 -0.43 -14.57 -2.92
CA PRO A 151 0.61 -14.65 -3.93
C PRO A 151 2.03 -14.81 -3.36
N THR A 152 2.23 -14.67 -2.04
CA THR A 152 3.58 -14.74 -1.44
C THR A 152 3.89 -16.04 -0.73
N VAL A 153 2.87 -16.79 -0.32
CA VAL A 153 3.00 -18.01 0.48
C VAL A 153 2.12 -19.13 -0.05
N ASP A 154 0.81 -18.90 -0.14
CA ASP A 154 -0.14 -20.01 -0.33
C ASP A 154 -0.24 -20.42 -1.80
N HIS A 155 -0.25 -19.46 -2.71
CA HIS A 155 -0.41 -19.64 -4.16
C HIS A 155 0.55 -18.72 -4.94
N PRO A 156 1.87 -18.92 -4.82
CA PRO A 156 2.82 -18.06 -5.52
C PRO A 156 2.61 -18.14 -7.04
N PRO A 157 2.66 -17.00 -7.75
CA PRO A 157 2.61 -17.00 -9.20
C PRO A 157 3.85 -17.70 -9.77
N ALA A 158 3.79 -18.07 -11.06
CA ALA A 158 4.96 -18.58 -11.77
C ALA A 158 6.12 -17.57 -11.70
N ASP A 159 7.35 -18.09 -11.71
CA ASP A 159 8.51 -17.24 -11.92
C ASP A 159 8.31 -16.43 -13.22
N ASP A 160 8.85 -15.21 -13.21
CA ASP A 160 8.81 -14.27 -14.33
C ASP A 160 7.42 -13.64 -14.58
N TRP A 161 6.38 -14.04 -13.84
CA TRP A 161 5.05 -13.47 -13.94
C TRP A 161 5.07 -11.96 -13.66
N LYS A 162 4.31 -11.19 -14.45
CA LYS A 162 4.13 -9.75 -14.28
C LYS A 162 2.65 -9.41 -14.30
N PRO A 163 2.15 -8.64 -13.32
CA PRO A 163 0.77 -8.24 -13.34
C PRO A 163 0.50 -7.26 -14.49
N LYS A 164 -0.67 -7.36 -15.09
CA LYS A 164 -1.18 -6.37 -16.04
C LYS A 164 -1.78 -5.17 -15.30
N LEU A 165 -1.44 -3.96 -15.72
CA LEU A 165 -1.78 -2.73 -14.98
C LEU A 165 -3.27 -2.51 -14.72
N ARG A 166 -4.14 -2.86 -15.67
CA ARG A 166 -5.58 -2.61 -15.56
C ARG A 166 -6.35 -3.85 -15.13
N GLU A 167 -6.09 -4.96 -15.80
CA GLU A 167 -6.83 -6.22 -15.64
C GLU A 167 -5.82 -7.36 -15.51
N ASP A 168 -5.48 -7.68 -14.26
CA ASP A 168 -4.65 -8.82 -13.95
C ASP A 168 -5.50 -9.95 -13.36
N PRO A 169 -5.73 -11.05 -14.10
CA PRO A 169 -6.62 -12.12 -13.66
C PRO A 169 -6.24 -12.75 -12.32
N LEU A 170 -4.95 -12.80 -11.97
CA LEU A 170 -4.50 -13.39 -10.72
C LEU A 170 -4.84 -12.46 -9.57
N ILE A 171 -4.45 -11.19 -9.65
CA ILE A 171 -4.77 -10.20 -8.61
C ILE A 171 -6.29 -10.00 -8.50
N ASP A 172 -7.01 -9.98 -9.62
CA ASP A 172 -8.48 -9.88 -9.65
C ASP A 172 -9.14 -11.03 -8.91
N ALA A 173 -8.73 -12.27 -9.19
CA ALA A 173 -9.29 -13.45 -8.52
C ALA A 173 -9.03 -13.42 -7.01
N VAL A 174 -7.85 -12.95 -6.58
CA VAL A 174 -7.50 -12.82 -5.16
C VAL A 174 -8.37 -11.77 -4.47
N PHE A 175 -8.57 -10.60 -5.09
CA PHE A 175 -9.43 -9.55 -4.53
C PHE A 175 -10.91 -9.94 -4.51
N GLU A 176 -11.44 -10.62 -5.53
CA GLU A 176 -12.83 -11.08 -5.52
C GLU A 176 -13.07 -12.17 -4.46
N ARG A 177 -12.08 -13.03 -4.21
CA ARG A 177 -12.18 -14.08 -3.18
C ARG A 177 -12.05 -13.55 -1.75
N LEU A 178 -11.16 -12.58 -1.53
CA LEU A 178 -10.71 -12.19 -0.18
C LEU A 178 -11.16 -10.80 0.28
N TRP A 179 -11.68 -9.96 -0.61
CA TRP A 179 -12.17 -8.63 -0.26
C TRP A 179 -13.58 -8.40 -0.81
N PRO A 180 -14.64 -8.49 0.03
CA PRO A 180 -16.02 -8.33 -0.40
C PRO A 180 -16.27 -6.92 -0.99
N ARG A 181 -17.28 -6.82 -1.86
CA ARG A 181 -17.72 -5.58 -2.50
C ARG A 181 -18.56 -4.72 -1.57
#